data_AF-A0A9D1C9W2-F1
#
_entry.id   AF-A0A9D1C9W2-F1
#
_cell.length_a   1.000
_cell.length_b   1.000
_cell.length_c   1.000
_cell.angle_alpha   90.00
_cell.angle_beta   90.00
_cell.angle_gamma   90.00
#
_symmetry.space_group_name_H-M   'P 1'
#
loop_
_entity.id
_entity.type
_entity.pdbx_description
1 polymer ?
#
loop_
_entity_poly.entity_id
_entity_poly.type
_entity_poly.pdbx_seq_one_letter_code
_entity_poly.pdbx_strand_id
1 'polypeptide(L)'
;MKPGPERWQRTNRALERLRLRVAAPDALLQLSLLGVITGLFAGVVIVLLRLLIETLQTGFLPSGDTENYEGLAPWLRFCLPVVGGLLIGLVFKLLAKD
;
A
#
# COMPACT_ATOMS: atom_id res chain seq x y z
N MET A 1 -18.70 3.18 44.19
CA MET A 1 -19.64 2.38 43.36
C MET A 1 -18.82 1.47 42.43
N LYS A 2 -18.72 0.17 42.76
CA LYS A 2 -18.07 -0.84 41.90
C LYS A 2 -19.11 -1.31 40.87
N PRO A 3 -18.89 -1.15 39.55
CA PRO A 3 -19.85 -1.60 38.54
C PRO A 3 -19.99 -3.13 38.60
N GLY A 4 -21.22 -3.60 38.71
CA GLY A 4 -21.56 -5.00 38.97
C GLY A 4 -21.14 -5.98 37.85
N PRO A 5 -20.95 -7.27 38.19
CA PRO A 5 -20.37 -8.31 37.33
C PRO A 5 -21.20 -8.66 36.08
N GLU A 6 -22.43 -8.16 35.94
CA GLU A 6 -23.33 -8.48 34.83
C GLU A 6 -22.89 -7.93 33.47
N ARG A 7 -22.17 -6.80 33.42
CA ARG A 7 -21.74 -6.20 32.14
C ARG A 7 -20.72 -7.07 31.42
N TRP A 8 -19.84 -7.72 32.17
CA TRP A 8 -18.78 -8.59 31.65
C TRP A 8 -19.31 -9.90 31.05
N GLN A 9 -20.43 -10.41 31.58
CA GLN A 9 -21.05 -11.63 31.07
C GLN A 9 -21.75 -11.43 29.72
N ARG A 10 -22.16 -10.20 29.41
CA ARG A 10 -22.79 -9.88 28.12
C ARG A 10 -21.74 -9.68 27.03
N THR A 11 -20.65 -8.97 27.34
CA THR A 11 -19.53 -8.78 26.39
C THR A 11 -18.78 -10.08 26.12
N ASN A 12 -18.52 -10.92 27.12
CA ASN A 12 -17.88 -12.22 26.90
C ASN A 12 -18.73 -13.11 25.97
N ARG A 13 -20.05 -13.16 26.17
CA ARG A 13 -20.95 -13.94 25.30
C ARG A 13 -21.00 -13.40 23.86
N ALA A 14 -20.85 -12.09 23.65
CA ALA A 14 -20.81 -11.51 22.31
C ALA A 14 -19.48 -11.83 21.59
N LEU A 15 -18.36 -11.72 22.32
CA LEU A 15 -17.03 -12.08 21.83
C LEU A 15 -16.91 -13.58 21.55
N GLU A 16 -17.52 -14.43 22.37
CA GLU A 16 -17.51 -15.88 22.20
C GLU A 16 -18.35 -16.33 21.01
N ARG A 17 -19.49 -15.66 20.72
CA ARG A 17 -20.24 -15.86 19.47
C ARG A 17 -19.50 -15.36 18.23
N LEU A 18 -18.80 -14.23 18.33
CA LEU A 18 -17.92 -13.74 17.27
C LEU A 18 -16.77 -14.72 17.05
N ARG A 19 -16.15 -15.21 18.12
CA ARG A 19 -15.08 -16.21 18.07
C ARG A 19 -15.56 -17.53 17.49
N LEU A 20 -16.79 -17.98 17.77
CA LEU A 20 -17.39 -19.18 17.18
C LEU A 20 -17.79 -19.01 15.71
N ARG A 21 -18.20 -17.80 15.28
CA ARG A 21 -18.47 -17.48 13.87
C ARG A 21 -17.19 -17.23 13.05
N VAL A 22 -16.16 -16.69 13.69
CA VAL A 22 -14.81 -16.56 13.13
C VAL A 22 -14.15 -17.94 13.08
N ALA A 23 -14.36 -18.78 14.09
CA ALA A 23 -13.92 -20.18 14.13
C ALA A 23 -14.79 -21.15 13.31
N ALA A 24 -15.86 -20.67 12.65
CA ALA A 24 -16.47 -21.41 11.57
C ALA A 24 -15.41 -21.47 10.44
N PRO A 25 -14.81 -22.65 10.19
CA PRO A 25 -13.60 -22.77 9.36
C PRO A 25 -13.74 -22.11 7.99
N ASP A 26 -14.95 -22.09 7.45
CA ASP A 26 -15.26 -21.55 6.12
C ASP A 26 -15.11 -20.02 6.03
N ALA A 27 -15.48 -19.26 7.06
CA ALA A 27 -15.39 -17.79 7.02
C ALA A 27 -13.94 -17.29 7.19
N LEU A 28 -13.15 -17.96 8.05
CA LEU A 28 -11.72 -17.68 8.25
C LEU A 28 -10.90 -18.06 7.00
N LEU A 29 -11.22 -19.21 6.39
CA LEU A 29 -10.58 -19.65 5.15
C LEU A 29 -10.93 -18.72 3.98
N GLN A 30 -12.18 -18.28 3.87
CA GLN A 30 -12.61 -17.35 2.81
C GLN A 30 -11.90 -15.99 2.93
N LEU A 31 -11.78 -15.44 4.13
CA LEU A 31 -11.04 -14.19 4.36
C LEU A 31 -9.54 -14.36 4.07
N SER A 32 -8.96 -15.51 4.43
CA SER A 32 -7.55 -15.83 4.12
C SER A 32 -7.33 -15.95 2.61
N LEU A 33 -8.21 -16.64 1.88
CA LEU A 33 -8.17 -16.74 0.41
C LEU A 33 -8.29 -15.37 -0.25
N LEU A 34 -9.19 -14.53 0.25
CA LEU A 34 -9.31 -13.15 -0.22
C LEU A 34 -8.03 -12.35 0.04
N GLY A 35 -7.39 -12.56 1.20
CA GLY A 35 -6.07 -11.99 1.53
C GLY A 35 -4.98 -12.45 0.58
N VAL A 36 -4.93 -13.73 0.23
CA VAL A 36 -3.98 -14.28 -0.75
C VAL A 36 -4.20 -13.68 -2.14
N ILE A 37 -5.45 -13.60 -2.60
CA ILE A 37 -5.78 -12.99 -3.90
C ILE A 37 -5.40 -11.52 -3.91
N THR A 38 -5.77 -10.77 -2.87
CA THR A 38 -5.44 -9.35 -2.74
C THR A 38 -3.92 -9.14 -2.69
N GLY A 39 -3.20 -10.00 -1.96
CA GLY A 39 -1.73 -9.98 -1.90
C GLY A 39 -1.09 -10.27 -3.26
N LEU A 40 -1.65 -11.19 -4.04
CA LEU A 40 -1.18 -11.47 -5.39
C LEU A 40 -1.36 -10.25 -6.31
N PHE A 41 -2.54 -9.63 -6.29
CA PHE A 41 -2.79 -8.40 -7.04
C PHE A 41 -1.86 -7.27 -6.62
N ALA A 42 -1.69 -7.05 -5.31
CA ALA A 42 -0.77 -6.06 -4.79
C ALA A 42 0.67 -6.33 -5.26
N GLY A 43 1.12 -7.59 -5.21
CA GLY A 43 2.42 -8.02 -5.70
C GLY A 43 2.61 -7.74 -7.19
N VAL A 44 1.62 -8.06 -8.02
CA VAL A 44 1.65 -7.75 -9.46
C VAL A 44 1.76 -6.25 -9.70
N VAL A 45 0.96 -5.44 -9.00
CA VAL A 45 1.02 -3.97 -9.10
C VAL A 45 2.40 -3.44 -8.69
N ILE A 46 2.99 -3.96 -7.61
CA ILE A 46 4.32 -3.58 -7.16
C ILE A 46 5.39 -3.93 -8.20
N VAL A 47 5.34 -5.14 -8.77
CA VAL A 47 6.30 -5.60 -9.79
C VAL A 47 6.19 -4.74 -11.06
N LEU A 48 4.97 -4.45 -11.50
CA LEU A 48 4.74 -3.56 -12.66
C LEU A 48 5.24 -2.14 -12.39
N LEU A 49 4.98 -1.60 -11.20
CA LEU A 49 5.51 -0.30 -10.80
C LEU A 49 7.04 -0.30 -10.82
N ARG A 50 7.67 -1.35 -10.29
CA ARG A 50 9.13 -1.50 -10.30
C ARG A 50 9.69 -1.52 -11.71
N LEU A 51 9.11 -2.32 -12.61
CA LEU A 51 9.52 -2.39 -14.02
C LEU A 51 9.34 -1.05 -14.73
N LEU A 52 8.25 -0.33 -14.44
CA LEU A 52 8.01 1.00 -14.98
C LEU A 52 9.09 1.98 -14.52
N ILE A 53 9.39 2.01 -13.22
CA ILE A 53 10.44 2.86 -12.66
C ILE A 53 11.80 2.53 -13.27
N GLU A 54 12.14 1.24 -13.38
CA GLU A 54 13.39 0.77 -13.98
C GLU A 54 13.50 1.21 -15.44
N THR A 55 12.45 1.01 -16.24
CA THR A 55 12.41 1.42 -17.66
C THR A 55 12.54 2.94 -17.81
N LEU A 56 11.85 3.71 -16.97
CA LEU A 56 11.96 5.16 -16.96
C LEU A 56 13.38 5.61 -16.60
N GLN A 57 14.01 4.97 -15.60
CA GLN A 57 15.39 5.27 -15.22
C GLN A 57 16.37 4.92 -16.34
N THR A 58 16.30 3.73 -16.94
CA THR A 58 17.16 3.34 -18.08
C THR A 58 16.98 4.25 -19.29
N GLY A 59 15.76 4.77 -19.52
CA GLY A 59 15.48 5.71 -20.61
C GLY A 59 15.91 7.16 -20.32
N PHE A 60 15.87 7.61 -19.07
CA PHE A 60 16.25 8.98 -18.67
C PHE A 60 17.72 9.14 -18.28
N LEU A 61 18.41 8.09 -17.82
CA LEU A 61 19.82 8.13 -17.46
C LEU A 61 20.70 7.76 -18.69
N PRO A 62 21.63 8.65 -19.10
CA PRO A 62 22.64 8.30 -20.09
C PRO A 62 23.46 7.11 -19.59
N SER A 63 23.72 6.16 -20.49
CA SER A 63 24.47 4.90 -20.28
C SER A 63 23.67 3.70 -19.77
N GLY A 64 22.35 3.84 -19.51
CA GLY A 64 21.50 2.69 -19.16
C GLY A 64 21.84 2.03 -17.81
N ASP A 65 22.60 2.74 -16.98
CA ASP A 65 23.05 2.26 -15.67
C ASP A 65 22.21 2.94 -14.59
N THR A 66 21.37 2.14 -13.92
CA THR A 66 20.33 2.58 -12.96
C THR A 66 20.91 3.33 -11.75
N GLU A 67 22.23 3.26 -11.54
CA GLU A 67 22.94 3.87 -10.42
C GLU A 67 23.71 5.15 -10.81
N ASN A 68 23.78 5.52 -12.11
CA ASN A 68 24.62 6.61 -12.59
C ASN A 68 23.97 8.01 -12.49
N TYR A 69 23.41 8.32 -11.33
CA TYR A 69 22.94 9.67 -11.01
C TYR A 69 24.10 10.66 -10.86
N GLU A 70 25.31 10.16 -10.62
CA GLU A 70 26.55 10.93 -10.53
C GLU A 70 27.08 11.42 -11.89
N GLY A 71 26.67 10.80 -13.00
CA GLY A 71 26.94 11.25 -14.36
C GLY A 71 25.99 12.35 -14.84
N LEU A 72 24.85 12.56 -14.18
CA LEU A 72 23.87 13.58 -14.56
C LEU A 72 24.35 14.98 -14.22
N ALA A 73 24.06 15.94 -15.11
CA ALA A 73 24.32 17.35 -14.85
C ALA A 73 23.69 17.78 -13.51
N PRO A 74 24.40 18.55 -12.66
CA PRO A 74 23.92 18.91 -11.32
C PRO A 74 22.52 19.54 -11.29
N TRP A 75 22.16 20.27 -12.35
CA TRP A 75 20.84 20.88 -12.50
C TRP A 75 19.71 19.86 -12.62
N LEU A 76 19.92 18.76 -13.35
CA LEU A 76 18.93 17.68 -13.52
C LEU A 76 18.68 16.94 -12.20
N ARG A 77 19.69 16.79 -11.34
CA ARG A 77 19.54 16.16 -10.00
C ARG A 77 18.59 16.94 -9.10
N PHE A 78 18.53 18.26 -9.26
CA PHE A 78 17.59 19.11 -8.52
C PHE A 78 16.24 19.22 -9.23
N CYS A 79 16.22 19.38 -10.55
CA CYS A 79 14.99 19.50 -11.32
C CYS A 79 14.11 18.24 -11.28
N LEU A 80 14.70 17.03 -11.34
CA LEU A 80 13.93 15.78 -11.33
C LEU A 80 13.00 15.65 -10.10
N PRO A 81 13.50 15.73 -8.85
CA PRO A 81 12.65 15.62 -7.66
C PRO A 81 11.68 16.81 -7.53
N VAL A 82 12.08 18.01 -7.94
CA VAL A 82 11.20 19.19 -7.89
C VAL A 82 10.02 19.06 -8.85
N VAL A 83 10.27 18.68 -10.11
CA VAL A 83 9.21 18.47 -11.11
C VAL A 83 8.35 17.27 -10.73
N GLY A 84 8.96 16.17 -10.27
CA GLY A 84 8.23 15.00 -9.80
C GLY A 84 7.29 15.31 -8.63
N GLY A 85 7.79 16.03 -7.62
CA GLY A 85 6.99 16.48 -6.48
C GLY A 85 5.86 17.45 -6.89
N LEU A 86 6.15 18.37 -7.80
CA LEU A 86 5.14 19.31 -8.32
C LEU A 86 4.04 18.59 -9.10
N LEU A 87 4.39 17.59 -9.93
CA LEU A 87 3.42 16.77 -10.64
C LEU A 87 2.54 15.98 -9.69
N ILE A 88 3.11 15.32 -8.67
CA ILE A 88 2.33 14.60 -7.65
C ILE A 88 1.40 15.57 -6.92
N GLY A 89 1.89 16.73 -6.51
CA GLY A 89 1.09 17.76 -5.87
C GLY A 89 -0.06 18.28 -6.75
N LEU A 90 0.19 18.43 -8.06
CA LEU A 90 -0.83 18.85 -9.02
C LEU A 90 -1.89 17.76 -9.23
N VAL A 91 -1.49 16.50 -9.36
CA VAL A 91 -2.40 15.35 -9.44
C VAL A 91 -3.27 15.28 -8.19
N PHE A 92 -2.68 15.38 -6.99
CA PHE A 92 -3.43 15.41 -5.74
C PHE A 92 -4.40 16.58 -5.68
N LYS A 93 -4.00 17.78 -6.13
CA LYS A 93 -4.89 18.94 -6.20
C LYS A 93 -6.05 18.72 -7.18
N LEU A 94 -5.80 18.06 -8.31
CA LEU A 94 -6.82 17.77 -9.31
C LEU A 94 -7.83 16.73 -8.81
N LEU A 95 -7.34 15.68 -8.13
CA LEU A 95 -8.18 14.65 -7.51
C LEU A 95 -8.93 15.17 -6.28
N ALA A 96 -8.35 16.10 -5.52
CA ALA A 96 -8.99 16.72 -4.36
C ALA A 96 -10.01 17.82 -4.71
N LYS A 97 -10.28 18.04 -6.01
CA LYS A 97 -11.25 19.03 -6.48
C LYS A 97 -12.65 18.44 -6.68
N ASP A 98 -12.85 17.18 -6.33
CA ASP A 98 -14.14 16.47 -6.16
C ASP A 98 -14.43 16.23 -4.67
#